data_AF-A0A5C7N7N6-F1
#
_entry.id   AF-A0A5C7N7N6-F1
#
_cell.length_a   1.000
_cell.length_b   1.000
_cell.length_c   1.000
_cell.angle_alpha   90.00
_cell.angle_beta   90.00
_cell.angle_gamma   90.00
#
_symmetry.space_group_name_H-M   'P 1'
#
loop_
_entity.id
_entity.type
_entity.pdbx_description
1 polymer ?
#
loop_
_entity_poly.entity_id
_entity_poly.type
_entity_poly.pdbx_seq_one_letter_code
_entity_poly.pdbx_strand_id
1 'polypeptide(L)'
;MRSQEEKKVYMLLKSVIFYYHGLDEAERIDLEKTAESLDAHEEYKWALRFIEEDYITSFERAREYLNEIIADYPKDKRTELINMVWQSNNLKGYVTEMEATAMLKLAKDWNVQKELIELVMK
;
A
#
# COMPACT_ATOMS: atom_id res chain seq x y z
N MET A 1 7.69 -11.48 -14.29
CA MET A 1 8.60 -11.07 -13.20
C MET A 1 8.43 -9.56 -13.04
N ARG A 2 8.05 -9.09 -11.85
CA ARG A 2 7.84 -7.65 -11.59
C ARG A 2 9.19 -6.92 -11.61
N SER A 3 9.21 -5.66 -12.04
CA SER A 3 10.43 -4.84 -11.97
C SER A 3 10.80 -4.52 -10.52
N GLN A 4 12.06 -4.13 -10.26
CA GLN A 4 12.46 -3.66 -8.92
C GLN A 4 11.63 -2.46 -8.45
N GLU A 5 11.31 -1.54 -9.36
CA GLU A 5 10.44 -0.40 -9.05
C GLU A 5 9.04 -0.86 -8.64
N GLU A 6 8.45 -1.81 -9.38
CA GLU A 6 7.15 -2.38 -9.03
C GLU A 6 7.19 -3.07 -7.66
N LYS A 7 8.23 -3.87 -7.37
CA LYS A 7 8.38 -4.49 -6.04
C LYS A 7 8.46 -3.43 -4.94
N LYS A 8 9.22 -2.36 -5.17
CA LYS A 8 9.41 -1.26 -4.22
C LYS A 8 8.12 -0.50 -3.95
N VAL A 9 7.36 -0.20 -5.01
CA VAL A 9 6.03 0.41 -4.93
C VAL A 9 5.10 -0.48 -4.10
N TYR A 10 5.05 -1.78 -4.39
CA TYR A 10 4.18 -2.72 -3.68
C TYR A 10 4.52 -2.79 -2.19
N MET A 11 5.81 -2.96 -1.87
CA MET A 11 6.24 -3.09 -0.48
C MET A 11 6.02 -1.81 0.31
N LEU A 12 6.30 -0.64 -0.26
CA LEU A 12 6.06 0.63 0.41
C LEU A 12 4.58 0.88 0.66
N LEU A 13 3.77 0.71 -0.39
CA LEU A 13 2.34 0.97 -0.34
C LEU A 13 1.65 0.09 0.72
N LYS A 14 1.92 -1.21 0.70
CA LYS A 14 1.33 -2.13 1.67
C LYS A 14 1.83 -1.84 3.10
N SER A 15 3.13 -1.61 3.26
CA SER A 15 3.71 -1.31 4.58
C SER A 15 3.11 -0.03 5.16
N VAL A 16 3.08 1.06 4.41
CA VAL A 16 2.65 2.36 4.97
C VAL A 16 1.19 2.38 5.40
N ILE A 17 0.33 1.57 4.75
CA ILE A 17 -1.07 1.43 5.16
C ILE A 17 -1.18 0.68 6.49
N PHE A 18 -0.46 -0.44 6.66
CA PHE A 18 -0.46 -1.17 7.94
C PHE A 18 0.17 -0.35 9.07
N TYR A 19 1.23 0.41 8.79
CA TYR A 19 1.83 1.29 9.79
C TYR A 19 0.98 2.53 10.13
N TYR A 20 -0.01 2.88 9.30
CA TYR A 20 -0.82 4.10 9.48
C TYR A 20 -1.60 4.13 10.81
N HIS A 21 -2.00 2.96 11.32
CA HIS A 21 -2.70 2.82 12.61
C HIS A 21 -1.91 2.01 13.64
N GLY A 22 -0.64 1.72 13.37
CA GLY A 22 0.17 0.79 14.13
C GLY A 22 0.05 -0.64 13.63
N LEU A 23 1.21 -1.24 13.34
CA LEU A 23 1.35 -2.57 12.78
C LEU A 23 1.04 -3.66 13.82
N ASP A 24 0.16 -4.60 13.49
CA ASP A 24 -0.05 -5.81 14.27
C ASP A 24 0.76 -7.03 13.77
N GLU A 25 0.77 -8.12 14.55
CA GLU A 25 1.53 -9.31 14.22
C GLU A 25 1.04 -10.02 12.94
N ALA A 26 -0.27 -9.99 12.67
CA ALA A 26 -0.83 -10.61 11.47
C ALA A 26 -0.41 -9.84 10.21
N GLU A 27 -0.45 -8.51 10.28
CA GLU A 27 0.00 -7.59 9.24
C GLU A 27 1.52 -7.72 9.01
N ARG A 28 2.31 -7.89 10.08
CA ARG A 28 3.75 -8.15 9.98
C ARG A 28 4.04 -9.44 9.21
N ILE A 29 3.37 -10.54 9.56
CA ILE A 29 3.52 -11.83 8.88
C ILE A 29 3.08 -11.72 7.41
N ASP A 30 2.02 -10.96 7.13
CA ASP A 30 1.53 -10.75 5.77
C ASP A 30 2.51 -9.94 4.91
N LEU A 31 3.20 -8.95 5.48
CA LEU A 31 4.30 -8.24 4.81
C LEU A 31 5.47 -9.17 4.49
N GLU A 32 5.89 -10.02 5.44
CA GLU A 32 6.96 -11.00 5.24
C GLU A 32 6.62 -11.99 4.12
N LYS A 33 5.40 -12.55 4.13
CA LYS A 33 4.91 -13.43 3.06
C LYS A 33 4.85 -12.72 1.71
N THR A 34 4.45 -11.46 1.70
CA THR A 34 4.41 -10.66 0.47
C THR A 34 5.84 -10.48 -0.07
N ALA A 35 6.79 -10.12 0.78
CA ALA A 35 8.19 -9.97 0.40
C ALA A 35 8.78 -11.29 -0.14
N GLU A 36 8.51 -12.42 0.49
CA GLU A 36 8.93 -13.74 0.01
C GLU A 36 8.31 -14.06 -1.37
N SER A 37 6.99 -13.89 -1.50
CA SER A 37 6.27 -14.24 -2.75
C SER A 37 6.70 -13.40 -3.96
N LEU A 38 7.14 -12.18 -3.71
CA LEU A 38 7.59 -11.24 -4.74
C LEU A 38 9.12 -11.27 -4.93
N ASP A 39 9.85 -12.03 -4.12
CA ASP A 39 11.31 -11.95 -4.02
C ASP A 39 11.76 -10.49 -3.82
N ALA A 40 11.18 -9.82 -2.83
CA ALA A 40 11.23 -8.37 -2.60
C ALA A 40 11.77 -8.00 -1.21
N HIS A 41 12.69 -8.80 -0.69
CA HIS A 41 13.25 -8.64 0.67
C HIS A 41 13.98 -7.31 0.87
N GLU A 42 14.74 -6.88 -0.14
CA GLU A 42 15.47 -5.61 -0.08
C GLU A 42 14.53 -4.41 -0.15
N GLU A 43 13.49 -4.50 -0.97
CA GLU A 43 12.43 -3.51 -1.07
C GLU A 43 11.61 -3.43 0.22
N TYR A 44 11.34 -4.56 0.86
CA TYR A 44 10.69 -4.59 2.17
C TYR A 44 11.54 -3.88 3.22
N LYS A 45 12.81 -4.24 3.33
CA LYS A 45 13.76 -3.59 4.26
C LYS A 45 13.91 -2.10 3.97
N TRP A 46 13.84 -1.69 2.71
CA TRP A 46 13.82 -0.29 2.33
C TRP A 46 12.54 0.41 2.81
N ALA A 47 11.37 -0.21 2.61
CA ALA A 47 10.09 0.35 3.07
C ALA A 47 10.04 0.53 4.59
N LEU A 48 10.58 -0.42 5.36
CA LEU A 48 10.70 -0.29 6.81
C LEU A 48 11.55 0.90 7.20
N ARG A 49 12.74 1.04 6.60
CA ARG A 49 13.63 2.20 6.85
C ARG A 49 12.99 3.53 6.46
N PHE A 50 12.21 3.55 5.37
CA PHE A 50 11.49 4.75 4.94
C PHE A 50 10.47 5.21 6.00
N ILE A 51 9.77 4.26 6.62
CA ILE A 51 8.77 4.54 7.67
C ILE A 51 9.48 4.91 8.99
N GLU A 52 10.53 4.19 9.36
CA GLU A 52 11.34 4.42 10.57
C GLU A 52 12.00 5.80 10.61
N GLU A 53 12.25 6.41 9.45
CA GLU A 53 12.84 7.75 9.37
C GLU A 53 11.96 8.81 10.03
N ASP A 54 10.64 8.71 9.83
CA ASP A 54 9.65 9.55 10.52
C ASP A 54 8.28 8.87 10.48
N TYR A 55 7.94 8.17 11.57
CA TYR A 55 6.65 7.49 11.70
C TYR A 55 5.45 8.44 11.55
N ILE A 56 5.57 9.69 12.01
CA ILE A 56 4.46 10.65 12.05
C ILE A 56 4.10 11.10 10.62
N THR A 57 5.12 11.37 9.79
CA THR A 57 4.91 11.85 8.42
C THR A 57 5.05 10.75 7.36
N SER A 58 5.36 9.53 7.76
CA SER A 58 5.62 8.37 6.89
C SER A 58 4.56 8.18 5.79
N PHE A 59 3.27 8.30 6.13
CA PHE A 59 2.19 8.16 5.17
C PHE A 59 2.16 9.26 4.11
N GLU A 60 2.25 10.53 4.51
CA GLU A 60 2.21 11.62 3.53
C GLU A 60 3.49 11.63 2.68
N ARG A 61 4.66 11.31 3.26
CA ARG A 61 5.90 11.11 2.49
C ARG A 61 5.79 9.96 1.49
N ALA A 62 5.20 8.82 1.90
CA ALA A 62 5.01 7.69 1.01
C ALA A 62 4.03 8.04 -0.11
N ARG A 63 2.94 8.74 0.21
CA ARG A 63 1.96 9.22 -0.77
C ARG A 63 2.61 10.14 -1.81
N GLU A 64 3.43 11.10 -1.39
CA GLU A 64 4.20 11.95 -2.30
C GLU A 64 5.13 11.12 -3.21
N TYR A 65 5.96 10.25 -2.62
CA TYR A 65 6.86 9.38 -3.36
C TYR A 65 6.12 8.47 -4.36
N LEU A 66 5.02 7.87 -3.94
CA LEU A 66 4.19 6.99 -4.77
C LEU A 66 3.53 7.76 -5.90
N ASN A 67 3.09 9.00 -5.65
CA ASN A 67 2.49 9.85 -6.68
C ASN A 67 3.48 10.20 -7.80
N GLU A 68 4.76 10.41 -7.49
CA GLU A 68 5.80 10.65 -8.50
C GLU A 68 5.98 9.47 -9.48
N ILE A 69 5.65 8.25 -9.05
CA ILE A 69 5.82 7.03 -9.85
C ILE A 69 4.51 6.60 -10.49
N ILE A 70 3.42 6.62 -9.73
CA ILE A 70 2.14 5.98 -10.06
C ILE A 70 1.21 6.94 -10.83
N ALA A 71 1.38 8.26 -10.72
CA ALA A 71 0.52 9.21 -11.43
C ALA A 71 0.52 8.98 -12.95
N ASP A 72 1.66 8.57 -13.50
CA ASP A 72 1.84 8.27 -14.93
C ASP A 72 1.40 6.85 -15.32
N TYR A 73 1.02 6.01 -14.36
CA TYR A 73 0.58 4.66 -14.67
C TYR A 73 -0.77 4.65 -15.39
N PRO A 74 -0.97 3.69 -16.33
CA PRO A 74 -2.28 3.37 -16.86
C PRO A 74 -3.31 3.16 -15.74
N LYS A 75 -4.56 3.56 -15.98
CA LYS A 75 -5.61 3.54 -14.95
C LYS A 75 -5.83 2.14 -14.37
N ASP A 76 -5.78 1.11 -15.20
CA ASP A 76 -5.86 -0.29 -14.83
C ASP A 76 -4.76 -0.70 -13.84
N LYS A 77 -3.52 -0.26 -14.03
CA LYS A 77 -2.43 -0.50 -13.06
C LYS A 77 -2.68 0.20 -11.73
N ARG A 78 -3.18 1.43 -11.74
CA ARG A 78 -3.56 2.16 -10.52
C ARG A 78 -4.69 1.45 -9.76
N THR A 79 -5.67 0.93 -10.49
CA THR A 79 -6.75 0.13 -9.93
C THR A 79 -6.24 -1.20 -9.36
N GLU A 80 -5.30 -1.88 -10.03
CA GLU A 80 -4.66 -3.11 -9.51
C GLU A 80 -3.99 -2.85 -8.14
N LEU A 81 -3.24 -1.76 -8.03
CA LEU A 81 -2.55 -1.36 -6.80
C LEU A 81 -3.52 -1.11 -5.65
N ILE A 82 -4.59 -0.34 -5.89
CA ILE A 82 -5.63 -0.09 -4.88
C ILE A 82 -6.34 -1.39 -4.47
N ASN A 83 -6.68 -2.24 -5.43
CA ASN A 83 -7.31 -3.53 -5.12
C ASN A 83 -6.39 -4.41 -4.26
N MET A 84 -5.10 -4.47 -4.59
CA MET A 84 -4.13 -5.26 -3.83
C MET A 84 -4.02 -4.81 -2.37
N VAL A 85 -4.02 -3.51 -2.10
CA VAL A 85 -4.05 -2.97 -0.74
C VAL A 85 -5.37 -3.31 -0.05
N TRP A 86 -6.51 -3.04 -0.70
CA TRP A 86 -7.83 -3.33 -0.13
C TRP A 86 -7.96 -4.81 0.28
N GLN A 87 -7.57 -5.73 -0.60
CA GLN A 87 -7.61 -7.17 -0.29
C GLN A 87 -6.68 -7.52 0.86
N SER A 88 -5.47 -6.95 0.91
CA SER A 88 -4.51 -7.20 1.99
C SER A 88 -5.05 -6.72 3.35
N ASN A 89 -5.64 -5.52 3.41
CA ASN A 89 -6.22 -4.97 4.63
C ASN A 89 -7.51 -5.68 5.04
N ASN A 90 -8.27 -6.21 4.09
CA ASN A 90 -9.49 -6.96 4.38
C ASN A 90 -9.22 -8.44 4.76
N LEU A 91 -7.96 -8.91 4.75
CA LEU A 91 -7.61 -10.29 5.17
C LEU A 91 -8.05 -10.59 6.61
N LYS A 92 -8.06 -9.59 7.49
CA LYS A 92 -8.54 -9.71 8.88
C LYS A 92 -10.08 -9.71 9.00
N GLY A 93 -10.80 -9.58 7.88
CA GLY A 93 -12.27 -9.56 7.81
C GLY A 93 -12.90 -8.21 8.13
N TYR A 94 -12.09 -7.18 8.38
CA TYR A 94 -12.55 -5.81 8.55
C TYR A 94 -11.43 -4.81 8.18
N VAL A 95 -11.81 -3.58 7.87
CA VAL A 95 -10.90 -2.46 7.63
C VAL A 95 -11.29 -1.33 8.58
N THR A 96 -10.33 -0.77 9.29
CA THR A 96 -10.56 0.37 10.21
C THR A 96 -10.84 1.66 9.43
N GLU A 97 -11.48 2.63 10.08
CA GLU A 97 -11.74 3.94 9.47
C GLU A 97 -10.45 4.66 9.03
N MET A 98 -9.36 4.47 9.80
CA MET A 98 -8.06 5.06 9.48
C MET A 98 -7.47 4.47 8.19
N GLU A 99 -7.48 3.14 8.03
CA GLU A 99 -7.04 2.46 6.80
C GLU A 99 -7.92 2.85 5.60
N ALA A 100 -9.24 2.86 5.80
CA ALA A 100 -10.19 3.26 4.76
C ALA A 100 -9.94 4.71 4.30
N THR A 101 -9.68 5.62 5.24
CA THR A 101 -9.34 7.02 4.94
C THR A 101 -8.02 7.13 4.17
N ALA A 102 -7.00 6.37 4.58
CA ALA A 102 -5.72 6.33 3.88
C ALA A 102 -5.87 5.83 2.44
N MET A 103 -6.61 4.73 2.24
CA MET A 103 -6.90 4.20 0.91
C MET A 103 -7.73 5.16 0.05
N LEU A 104 -8.71 5.86 0.63
CA LEU A 104 -9.50 6.87 -0.07
C LEU A 104 -8.66 8.07 -0.52
N LYS A 105 -7.69 8.50 0.29
CA LYS A 105 -6.72 9.55 -0.09
C LYS A 105 -5.90 9.13 -1.31
N LEU A 106 -5.33 7.92 -1.29
CA LEU A 106 -4.54 7.40 -2.42
C LEU A 106 -5.40 7.22 -3.67
N ALA A 107 -6.60 6.65 -3.54
CA ALA A 107 -7.52 6.46 -4.65
C ALA A 107 -7.96 7.81 -5.28
N LYS A 108 -8.04 8.87 -4.48
CA LYS A 108 -8.29 10.23 -4.95
C LYS A 108 -7.14 10.74 -5.81
N ASP A 109 -5.92 10.66 -5.30
CA ASP A 109 -4.73 11.12 -6.03
C ASP A 109 -4.56 10.39 -7.36
N TRP A 110 -4.87 9.10 -7.35
CA TRP A 110 -4.73 8.23 -8.52
C TRP A 110 -5.95 8.23 -9.43
N ASN A 111 -6.99 9.02 -9.12
CA ASN A 111 -8.23 9.10 -9.89
C ASN A 111 -8.92 7.73 -10.11
N VAL A 112 -8.94 6.90 -9.05
CA VAL A 112 -9.55 5.56 -9.02
C VAL A 112 -10.51 5.36 -7.83
N GLN A 113 -11.08 6.46 -7.32
CA GLN A 113 -12.01 6.42 -6.17
C GLN A 113 -13.25 5.58 -6.45
N LYS A 114 -13.77 5.64 -7.69
CA LYS A 114 -14.96 4.88 -8.08
C LYS A 114 -14.68 3.38 -7.99
N GLU A 115 -13.52 2.95 -8.47
CA GLU A 115 -13.08 1.57 -8.45
C GLU A 115 -12.89 1.07 -7.02
N LEU A 116 -12.34 1.89 -6.12
CA LEU A 116 -12.28 1.55 -4.70
C LEU A 116 -13.68 1.35 -4.11
N ILE A 117 -14.62 2.27 -4.34
CA ILE A 117 -15.99 2.16 -3.83
C ILE A 117 -16.68 0.89 -4.35
N GLU A 118 -16.52 0.58 -5.64
CA GLU A 118 -17.06 -0.65 -6.24
C GLU A 118 -16.47 -1.93 -5.64
N LEU A 119 -15.22 -1.89 -5.15
CA LEU A 119 -14.61 -3.01 -4.42
C LEU A 119 -15.18 -3.18 -3.02
N VAL A 120 -15.47 -2.08 -2.32
CA VAL A 120 -16.03 -2.11 -0.96
C VAL A 120 -17.49 -2.59 -0.95
N MET A 121 -18.25 -2.29 -2.01
CA MET A 121 -19.67 -2.63 -2.10
C MET A 121 -19.96 -4.07 -2.56
N LYS A 122 -18.93 -4.88 -2.85
CA LYS A 122 -19.05 -6.29 -3.25
C LYS A 122 -18.87 -7.21 -2.06
#